data_AF-A0A2K9NHQ0-F1
#
_entry.id   AF-A0A2K9NHQ0-F1
#
_cell.length_a   1.000
_cell.length_b   1.000
_cell.length_c   1.000
_cell.angle_alpha   90.00
_cell.angle_beta   90.00
_cell.angle_gamma   90.00
#
_symmetry.space_group_name_H-M   'P 1'
#
loop_
_entity.id
_entity.type
_entity.pdbx_description
1 polymer ?
#
loop_
_entity_poly.entity_id
_entity_poly.type
_entity_poly.pdbx_seq_one_letter_code
_entity_poly.pdbx_strand_id
1 'polypeptide(L)'
;MRNLPPPPTTPFDSAEEAWFWFIMANEARQAGARIRAGQGLVNRPCEPLDILRTLDQLYRKRRLLRDHLLVLAHYGRRQFAPDPECRREMRDHTIWCEAFAVLAPVLHEKGIVT
;
A
#
# COMPACT_ATOMS: atom_id res chain seq x y z
N MET A 1 17.65 -26.47 -21.15
CA MET A 1 16.52 -25.56 -20.86
C MET A 1 17.06 -24.14 -20.78
N ARG A 2 16.62 -23.21 -21.65
CA ARG A 2 17.00 -21.79 -21.51
C ARG A 2 16.18 -21.19 -20.37
N ASN A 3 16.84 -20.68 -19.33
CA ASN A 3 16.20 -19.81 -18.34
C ASN A 3 15.86 -18.49 -19.03
N LEU A 4 14.58 -18.24 -19.28
CA LEU A 4 14.13 -16.92 -19.71
C LEU A 4 14.16 -15.99 -18.48
N PRO A 5 14.65 -14.74 -18.59
CA PRO A 5 14.52 -13.78 -17.50
C PRO A 5 13.04 -13.63 -17.10
N PRO A 6 12.74 -13.35 -15.81
CA PRO A 6 11.38 -13.09 -15.39
C PRO A 6 10.80 -11.91 -16.19
N PRO A 7 9.48 -11.90 -16.45
CA PRO A 7 8.84 -10.79 -17.12
C PRO A 7 9.11 -9.49 -16.36
N PRO A 8 9.20 -8.34 -17.06
CA PRO A 8 9.39 -7.06 -16.41
C PRO A 8 8.27 -6.80 -15.40
N THR A 9 8.60 -6.11 -14.32
CA THR A 9 7.65 -5.65 -13.31
C THR A 9 7.32 -4.18 -13.52
N THR A 10 6.11 -3.77 -13.13
CA THR A 10 5.64 -2.40 -13.22
C THR A 10 5.42 -1.85 -11.81
N PRO A 11 6.27 -0.91 -11.33
CA PRO A 11 6.05 -0.20 -10.07
C PRO A 11 4.69 0.52 -10.06
N PHE A 12 4.21 0.85 -8.87
CA PHE A 12 3.04 1.71 -8.72
C PHE A 12 3.42 3.18 -8.98
N ASP A 13 2.48 3.98 -9.47
CA ASP A 13 2.68 5.40 -9.71
C ASP A 13 2.80 6.18 -8.40
N SER A 14 2.21 5.64 -7.31
CA SER A 14 2.27 6.24 -5.98
C SER A 14 2.15 5.21 -4.86
N ALA A 15 2.59 5.63 -3.67
CA ALA A 15 2.37 4.85 -2.45
C ALA A 15 0.87 4.69 -2.13
N GLU A 16 0.04 5.65 -2.51
CA GLU A 16 -1.42 5.59 -2.34
C GLU A 16 -2.04 4.49 -3.22
N GLU A 17 -1.64 4.41 -4.49
CA GLU A 17 -2.07 3.33 -5.40
C GLU A 17 -1.64 1.96 -4.85
N ALA A 18 -0.38 1.84 -4.40
CA ALA A 18 0.14 0.63 -3.77
C ALA A 18 -0.67 0.23 -2.52
N TRP A 19 -1.08 1.21 -1.71
CA TRP A 19 -1.88 0.99 -0.52
C TRP A 19 -3.29 0.49 -0.85
N PHE A 20 -3.97 1.12 -1.81
CA PHE A 20 -5.29 0.67 -2.25
C PHE A 20 -5.25 -0.75 -2.84
N TRP A 21 -4.23 -1.04 -3.66
CA TRP A 21 -3.98 -2.38 -4.18
C TRP A 21 -3.78 -3.40 -3.07
N PHE A 22 -2.99 -3.07 -2.04
CA PHE A 22 -2.79 -3.93 -0.88
C PHE A 22 -4.10 -4.23 -0.14
N ILE A 23 -4.93 -3.22 0.09
CA ILE A 23 -6.21 -3.39 0.77
C ILE A 23 -7.12 -4.34 -0.02
N MET A 24 -7.25 -4.12 -1.33
CA MET A 24 -8.05 -5.00 -2.20
C MET A 24 -7.55 -6.45 -2.17
N ALA A 25 -6.23 -6.64 -2.26
CA ALA A 25 -5.64 -7.97 -2.18
C ALA A 25 -5.91 -8.64 -0.82
N ASN A 26 -5.83 -7.87 0.27
CA ASN A 26 -6.08 -8.38 1.62
C ASN A 26 -7.56 -8.71 1.87
N GLU A 27 -8.49 -7.90 1.34
CA GLU A 27 -9.93 -8.19 1.41
C GLU A 27 -10.30 -9.43 0.58
N ALA A 28 -9.77 -9.56 -0.64
CA ALA A 28 -9.96 -10.75 -1.45
C ALA A 28 -9.46 -12.02 -0.74
N ARG A 29 -8.29 -11.96 -0.09
CA ARG A 29 -7.76 -13.06 0.74
C ARG A 29 -8.68 -13.41 1.90
N GLN A 30 -9.21 -12.40 2.61
CA GLN A 30 -10.15 -12.62 3.71
C GLN A 30 -11.48 -13.23 3.23
N ALA A 31 -11.91 -12.89 2.01
CA ALA A 31 -13.05 -13.50 1.35
C ALA A 31 -12.78 -14.92 0.81
N GLY A 32 -11.58 -15.48 1.05
CA GLY A 32 -11.23 -16.85 0.67
C GLY A 32 -10.55 -17.00 -0.69
N ALA A 33 -10.23 -15.90 -1.38
CA ALA A 33 -9.49 -15.96 -2.64
C ALA A 33 -8.07 -16.49 -2.39
N ARG A 34 -7.65 -17.47 -3.20
CA ARG A 34 -6.27 -17.96 -3.21
C ARG A 34 -5.45 -17.11 -4.18
N ILE A 35 -4.80 -16.06 -3.67
CA ILE A 35 -3.87 -15.26 -4.47
C ILE A 35 -2.63 -16.12 -4.80
N ARG A 36 -2.40 -16.35 -6.10
CA ARG A 36 -1.20 -17.01 -6.63
C ARG A 36 -0.31 -15.98 -7.30
N ALA A 37 1.01 -16.12 -7.11
CA ALA A 37 2.00 -15.29 -7.78
C ALA A 37 1.81 -15.33 -9.32
N GLY A 38 1.90 -14.17 -9.96
CA GLY A 38 1.79 -14.05 -11.42
C GLY A 38 0.37 -14.13 -12.00
N GLN A 39 -0.69 -14.16 -11.18
CA GLN A 39 -2.09 -14.09 -11.66
C GLN A 39 -2.71 -12.69 -11.61
N GLY A 40 -1.96 -11.68 -11.17
CA GLY A 40 -2.38 -10.28 -11.28
C GLY A 40 -2.33 -9.81 -12.74
N LEU A 41 -3.26 -8.93 -13.13
CA LEU A 41 -3.27 -8.31 -14.46
C LEU A 41 -1.99 -7.51 -14.74
N VAL A 42 -1.39 -6.96 -13.68
CA VAL A 42 -0.12 -6.25 -13.71
C VAL A 42 0.87 -6.98 -12.82
N ASN A 43 2.04 -7.29 -13.38
CA ASN A 43 3.14 -7.89 -12.64
C ASN A 43 3.82 -6.81 -11.78
N ARG A 44 3.50 -6.75 -10.48
CA ARG A 44 4.06 -5.75 -9.55
C ARG A 44 5.41 -6.23 -8.99
N PRO A 45 6.32 -5.31 -8.63
CA PRO A 45 7.63 -5.66 -8.05
C PRO A 45 7.56 -6.13 -6.59
N CYS A 46 6.36 -6.34 -6.04
CA CYS A 46 6.15 -6.79 -4.66
C CYS A 46 4.88 -7.62 -4.52
N GLU A 47 4.82 -8.39 -3.43
CA GLU A 47 3.60 -9.06 -2.96
C GLU A 47 2.87 -8.21 -1.90
N PRO A 48 1.56 -8.42 -1.66
CA PRO A 48 0.83 -7.67 -0.64
C PRO A 48 1.46 -7.75 0.76
N LEU A 49 2.09 -8.88 1.08
CA LEU A 49 2.76 -9.07 2.37
C LEU A 49 3.99 -8.15 2.55
N ASP A 50 4.62 -7.70 1.47
CA ASP A 50 5.78 -6.80 1.55
C ASP A 50 5.37 -5.40 2.00
N ILE A 51 4.20 -4.94 1.58
CA ILE A 51 3.59 -3.68 2.06
C ILE A 51 3.25 -3.80 3.55
N LEU A 52 2.61 -4.91 3.96
CA LEU A 52 2.29 -5.15 5.37
C LEU A 52 3.55 -5.21 6.26
N ARG A 53 4.60 -5.88 5.80
CA ARG A 53 5.89 -5.95 6.51
C ARG A 53 6.54 -4.57 6.65
N THR A 54 6.45 -3.74 5.61
CA THR A 54 6.97 -2.37 5.63
C THR A 54 6.24 -1.51 6.65
N LEU A 55 4.90 -1.60 6.70
CA LEU A 55 4.07 -0.92 7.70
C LEU A 55 4.39 -1.37 9.13
N ASP A 56 4.47 -2.68 9.37
CA ASP A 56 4.80 -3.23 10.70
C ASP A 56 6.19 -2.75 11.15
N GLN A 57 7.19 -2.73 10.25
CA GLN A 57 8.51 -2.21 10.56
C GLN A 57 8.48 -0.72 10.93
N LEU A 58 7.76 0.10 10.16
CA LEU A 58 7.64 1.54 10.42
C LEU A 58 6.89 1.82 11.73
N TYR A 59 5.86 1.02 12.04
CA TYR A 59 5.10 1.11 13.28
C TYR A 59 5.95 0.74 14.50
N ARG A 60 6.70 -0.38 14.44
CA ARG A 60 7.63 -0.80 15.51
C ARG A 60 8.73 0.23 15.78
N LYS A 61 9.19 0.93 14.73
CA LYS A 61 10.15 2.05 14.83
C LYS A 61 9.50 3.37 15.26
N ARG A 62 8.19 3.38 15.56
CA ARG A 62 7.39 4.57 15.90
C ARG A 62 7.47 5.69 14.85
N ARG A 63 7.78 5.35 13.60
CA ARG A 63 7.70 6.28 12.46
C ARG A 63 6.26 6.40 11.95
N LEU A 64 5.52 5.30 12.03
CA LEU A 64 4.07 5.32 11.93
C LEU A 64 3.46 5.12 13.31
N LEU A 65 2.38 5.82 13.59
CA LEU A 65 1.64 5.77 14.84
C LEU A 65 0.29 5.08 14.62
N ARG A 66 -0.38 4.75 15.71
CA ARG A 66 -1.69 4.09 15.67
C ARG A 66 -2.71 4.87 14.85
N ASP A 67 -2.73 6.20 14.99
CA ASP A 67 -3.66 7.07 14.26
C ASP A 67 -3.42 7.03 12.74
N HIS A 68 -2.16 6.98 12.29
CA HIS A 68 -1.83 6.76 10.88
C HIS A 68 -2.44 5.45 10.38
N LEU A 69 -2.25 4.35 11.12
CA LEU A 69 -2.76 3.03 10.71
C LEU A 69 -4.30 3.00 10.67
N LEU A 70 -4.96 3.67 11.60
CA LEU A 70 -6.43 3.75 11.62
C LEU A 70 -6.97 4.55 10.44
N VAL A 71 -6.39 5.71 10.14
CA VAL A 71 -6.79 6.53 8.98
C VAL A 71 -6.50 5.78 7.68
N LEU A 72 -5.30 5.22 7.52
CA LEU A 72 -4.95 4.40 6.36
C LEU A 72 -5.94 3.25 6.15
N ALA A 73 -6.31 2.53 7.22
CA ALA A 73 -7.25 1.42 7.13
C ALA A 73 -8.71 1.89 6.87
N HIS A 74 -9.13 3.03 7.42
CA HIS A 74 -10.47 3.56 7.21
C HIS A 74 -10.70 3.93 5.74
N TYR A 75 -9.83 4.77 5.18
CA TYR A 75 -9.93 5.26 3.80
C TYR A 75 -9.47 4.21 2.78
N GLY A 76 -8.51 3.38 3.14
CA GLY A 76 -8.08 2.23 2.32
C GLY A 76 -9.23 1.29 1.97
N ARG A 77 -10.07 0.90 2.93
CA ARG A 77 -11.25 0.04 2.66
C ARG A 77 -12.32 0.71 1.81
N ARG A 78 -12.36 2.04 1.82
CA ARG A 78 -13.29 2.83 1.00
C ARG A 78 -12.75 3.10 -0.40
N GLN A 79 -11.47 2.80 -0.65
CA GLN A 79 -10.78 3.01 -1.92
C GLN A 79 -10.80 4.48 -2.39
N PHE A 80 -10.75 5.42 -1.44
CA PHE A 80 -10.61 6.84 -1.72
C PHE A 80 -9.93 7.57 -0.56
N ALA A 81 -9.15 8.60 -0.85
CA ALA A 81 -8.45 9.43 0.14
C ALA A 81 -9.40 10.43 0.82
N PRO A 82 -9.16 10.80 2.10
CA PRO A 82 -9.94 11.84 2.78
C PRO A 82 -10.00 13.14 1.98
N ASP A 83 -11.17 13.78 1.94
CA ASP A 83 -11.38 15.05 1.24
C ASP A 83 -10.88 16.25 2.08
N PRO A 84 -9.86 17.01 1.61
CA PRO A 84 -9.35 18.17 2.34
C PRO A 84 -10.34 19.33 2.44
N GLU A 85 -11.30 19.44 1.51
CA GLU A 85 -12.31 20.50 1.50
C GLU A 85 -13.47 20.18 2.47
N CYS A 86 -13.60 18.91 2.85
CA CYS A 86 -14.57 18.48 3.84
C CYS A 86 -14.03 18.71 5.26
N ARG A 87 -14.59 19.70 5.99
CA ARG A 87 -14.20 20.04 7.36
C ARG A 87 -14.14 18.84 8.33
N ARG A 88 -14.98 17.82 8.13
CA ARG A 88 -15.00 16.61 8.96
C ARG A 88 -13.82 15.67 8.68
N GLU A 89 -13.30 15.69 7.46
CA GLU A 89 -12.21 14.81 7.00
C GLU A 89 -10.84 15.51 7.02
N MET A 90 -10.79 16.84 7.18
CA MET A 90 -9.55 17.62 7.16
C MET A 90 -8.46 17.13 8.12
N ARG A 91 -8.84 16.67 9.33
CA ARG A 91 -7.90 16.05 10.27
C ARG A 91 -7.35 14.73 9.73
N ASP A 92 -8.23 13.89 9.20
CA ASP A 92 -7.82 12.61 8.62
C ASP A 92 -6.96 12.81 7.38
N HIS A 93 -7.24 13.83 6.56
CA HIS A 93 -6.40 14.22 5.43
C HIS A 93 -4.98 14.57 5.87
N THR A 94 -4.83 15.33 6.96
CA THR A 94 -3.49 15.64 7.49
C THR A 94 -2.75 14.37 7.92
N ILE A 95 -3.42 13.48 8.67
CA ILE A 95 -2.86 12.21 9.14
C ILE A 95 -2.54 11.26 7.97
N TRP A 96 -3.35 11.27 6.91
CA TRP A 96 -3.15 10.53 5.67
C TRP A 96 -1.87 11.00 4.96
N CYS A 97 -1.72 12.31 4.76
CA CYS A 97 -0.52 12.90 4.17
C CYS A 97 0.74 12.59 5.01
N GLU A 98 0.67 12.72 6.34
CA GLU A 98 1.77 12.38 7.25
C GLU A 98 2.18 10.90 7.12
N ALA A 99 1.20 10.00 7.04
CA ALA A 99 1.45 8.58 6.88
C ALA A 99 2.17 8.28 5.56
N PHE A 100 1.72 8.88 4.45
CA PHE A 100 2.36 8.68 3.14
C PHE A 100 3.72 9.38 3.01
N ALA A 101 3.94 10.51 3.68
CA ALA A 101 5.26 11.14 3.76
C ALA A 101 6.29 10.21 4.43
N VAL A 102 5.85 9.33 5.34
CA VAL A 102 6.71 8.32 5.97
C VAL A 102 6.85 7.06 5.12
N LEU A 103 5.76 6.58 4.52
CA LEU A 103 5.72 5.31 3.79
C LEU A 103 6.37 5.41 2.40
N ALA A 104 6.09 6.47 1.64
CA ALA A 104 6.46 6.59 0.23
C ALA A 104 7.98 6.47 -0.01
N PRO A 105 8.87 7.13 0.76
CA PRO A 105 10.31 6.99 0.54
C PRO A 105 10.80 5.55 0.69
N VAL A 106 10.23 4.79 1.64
CA VAL A 106 10.63 3.39 1.88
C VAL A 106 10.14 2.48 0.76
N LEU A 107 8.97 2.75 0.18
CA LEU A 107 8.49 2.01 -0.99
C LEU A 107 9.30 2.35 -2.24
N HIS A 108 9.72 3.61 -2.39
CA HIS A 108 10.56 4.05 -3.51
C HIS A 108 11.95 3.40 -3.44
N GLU A 109 12.59 3.38 -2.27
CA GLU A 109 13.86 2.67 -2.03
C GLU A 109 13.77 1.17 -2.36
N LYS A 110 12.58 0.57 -2.24
CA LYS A 110 12.32 -0.84 -2.59
C LYS A 110 11.99 -1.06 -4.07
N GLY A 111 11.90 0.00 -4.87
CA GLY A 111 11.46 -0.05 -6.27
C GLY A 111 9.98 -0.43 -6.42
N ILE A 112 9.17 -0.27 -5.37
CA ILE A 112 7.74 -0.60 -5.38
C ILE A 112 6.94 0.52 -6.03
N VAL A 113 7.35 1.78 -5.82
CA VAL A 113 6.75 2.97 -6.42
C VAL A 113 7.79 3.72 -7.24
N THR A 114 7.33 4.48 -8.25
CA THR A 114 8.19 5.39 -9.03
C THR A 114 8.57 6.66 -8.29
#